data_AF-A0A4Y7U1X6-F1
#
_entry.id   AF-A0A4Y7U1X6-F1
#
_cell.length_a   1.000
_cell.length_b   1.000
_cell.length_c   1.000
_cell.angle_alpha   90.00
_cell.angle_beta   90.00
_cell.angle_gamma   90.00
#
_symmetry.space_group_name_H-M   'P 1'
#
loop_
_entity.id
_entity.type
_entity.pdbx_description
1 polymer ?
#
loop_
_entity_poly.entity_id
_entity_poly.type
_entity_poly.pdbx_seq_one_letter_code
_entity_poly.pdbx_strand_id
1 'polypeptide(L)'
;NEVWVKLIGTFNAYNVLAIYGTAVELGMDSLEALRLLSDLESVSGRFQYIVSEGNITAIVDYAHTPDALDNVLKTINDIRTKNEQLITVVGCGGNRD
;
A
#
# COMPACT_ATOMS: atom_id res chain seq x y z
N ASN A 1 3.66 -22.40 -1.00
CA ASN A 1 2.46 -21.64 -1.39
C ASN A 1 2.87 -20.23 -1.77
N GLU A 2 2.23 -19.66 -2.79
CA GLU A 2 2.43 -18.27 -3.23
C GLU A 2 1.06 -17.56 -3.18
N VAL A 3 1.05 -16.23 -3.07
CA VAL A 3 -0.18 -15.43 -3.04
C VAL A 3 0.01 -14.13 -3.83
N TRP A 4 -1.04 -13.76 -4.56
CA TRP A 4 -1.14 -12.47 -5.25
C TRP A 4 -2.08 -11.58 -4.45
N VAL A 5 -1.67 -10.34 -4.19
CA VAL A 5 -2.46 -9.35 -3.45
C VAL A 5 -2.55 -8.04 -4.23
N LYS A 6 -3.62 -7.27 -4.00
CA LYS A 6 -3.83 -5.96 -4.62
C LYS A 6 -3.03 -4.83 -3.94
N LEU A 7 -2.42 -5.13 -2.79
CA LEU A 7 -1.66 -4.17 -1.99
C LEU A 7 -0.27 -3.94 -2.59
N ILE A 8 0.09 -2.68 -2.80
CA ILE A 8 1.34 -2.27 -3.46
C ILE A 8 2.38 -1.86 -2.41
N GLY A 9 3.65 -2.18 -2.67
CA GLY A 9 4.81 -1.70 -1.92
C GLY A 9 5.33 -2.66 -0.87
N THR A 10 6.63 -2.57 -0.59
CA THR A 10 7.34 -3.47 0.33
C THR A 10 6.81 -3.38 1.76
N PHE A 11 6.37 -2.21 2.22
CA PHE A 11 5.73 -2.05 3.53
C PHE A 11 4.45 -2.89 3.65
N ASN A 12 3.67 -3.01 2.57
CA ASN A 12 2.48 -3.86 2.55
C ASN A 12 2.83 -5.36 2.52
N ALA A 13 3.98 -5.74 1.96
CA ALA A 13 4.45 -7.13 2.07
C ALA A 13 4.70 -7.53 3.54
N TYR A 14 5.29 -6.62 4.35
CA TYR A 14 5.42 -6.84 5.80
C TYR A 14 4.07 -6.92 6.50
N ASN A 15 3.12 -6.04 6.15
CA ASN A 15 1.77 -6.07 6.74
C ASN A 15 1.05 -7.38 6.41
N VAL A 16 1.09 -7.83 5.15
CA VAL A 16 0.47 -9.09 4.69
C VAL A 16 1.10 -10.28 5.41
N LEU A 17 2.42 -10.30 5.56
CA LEU A 17 3.11 -11.36 6.30
C LEU A 17 2.70 -11.39 7.79
N ALA A 18 2.57 -10.22 8.42
CA ALA A 18 2.11 -10.12 9.80
C ALA A 18 0.66 -10.60 9.96
N ILE A 19 -0.23 -10.26 9.02
CA ILE A 19 -1.61 -10.75 9.00
C ILE A 19 -1.64 -12.26 8.84
N TYR A 20 -0.92 -12.79 7.84
CA TYR A 20 -0.84 -14.23 7.58
C TYR A 20 -0.34 -15.01 8.80
N GLY A 21 0.81 -14.61 9.35
CA GLY A 21 1.40 -15.27 10.52
C GLY A 21 0.45 -15.25 11.71
N THR A 22 -0.16 -14.10 11.99
CA THR A 22 -1.13 -13.96 13.10
C THR A 22 -2.35 -14.86 12.90
N ALA A 23 -2.91 -14.91 11.69
CA ALA A 23 -4.09 -15.73 11.39
C ALA A 23 -3.81 -17.22 11.58
N VAL A 24 -2.66 -17.70 11.08
CA VAL A 24 -2.25 -19.10 11.21
C VAL A 24 -1.98 -19.47 12.67
N GLU A 25 -1.29 -18.62 13.43
CA GLU A 25 -1.04 -18.84 14.87
C GLU A 25 -2.34 -18.88 15.69
N LEU A 26 -3.38 -18.16 15.27
CA LEU A 26 -4.72 -18.21 15.88
C LEU A 26 -5.57 -19.41 15.41
N GLY A 27 -4.99 -20.33 14.63
CA GLY A 27 -5.61 -21.58 14.21
C GLY A 27 -6.40 -21.50 12.90
N MET A 28 -6.24 -20.43 12.10
CA MET A 28 -6.81 -20.39 10.76
C MET A 28 -6.07 -21.36 9.83
N ASP A 29 -6.80 -22.05 8.96
CA ASP A 29 -6.18 -22.86 7.92
C ASP A 29 -5.32 -21.98 6.98
N SER A 30 -4.11 -22.45 6.68
CA SER A 30 -3.14 -21.70 5.90
C SER A 30 -3.60 -21.38 4.47
N LEU A 31 -4.32 -22.29 3.81
CA LEU A 31 -4.82 -22.05 2.45
C LEU A 31 -6.00 -21.09 2.46
N GLU A 32 -6.87 -21.21 3.46
CA GLU A 32 -7.96 -20.25 3.66
C GLU A 32 -7.44 -18.85 3.97
N ALA A 33 -6.41 -18.72 4.80
CA ALA A 33 -5.75 -17.44 5.06
C ALA A 33 -5.18 -16.82 3.78
N LEU A 34 -4.49 -17.59 2.93
CA LEU A 34 -3.97 -17.11 1.65
C LEU A 34 -5.08 -16.71 0.68
N ARG A 35 -6.19 -17.46 0.65
CA ARG A 35 -7.37 -17.13 -0.16
C ARG A 35 -7.95 -15.77 0.25
N LEU A 36 -8.19 -15.57 1.55
CA LEU A 36 -8.72 -14.31 2.09
C LEU A 36 -7.76 -13.14 1.86
N LEU A 37 -6.45 -13.36 1.96
CA LEU A 37 -5.44 -12.34 1.66
C LEU A 37 -5.49 -11.88 0.20
N SER A 38 -5.77 -12.78 -0.74
CA SER A 38 -5.90 -12.42 -2.16
C SER A 38 -7.11 -11.54 -2.48
N ASP A 39 -8.13 -11.59 -1.62
CA ASP A 39 -9.34 -10.76 -1.71
C ASP A 39 -9.18 -9.38 -1.05
N LEU A 40 -8.07 -9.11 -0.33
CA LEU A 40 -7.86 -7.83 0.33
C LEU A 40 -7.76 -6.66 -0.66
N GLU A 41 -8.48 -5.60 -0.33
CA GLU A 41 -8.41 -4.30 -1.02
C GLU A 41 -7.53 -3.32 -0.24
N SER A 42 -7.05 -2.28 -0.92
CA SER A 42 -6.34 -1.18 -0.27
C SER A 42 -7.25 -0.49 0.75
N VAL A 43 -6.72 -0.25 1.95
CA VAL A 43 -7.43 0.55 2.96
C VAL A 43 -7.55 2.00 2.47
N SER A 44 -8.70 2.62 2.68
CA SER A 44 -8.94 4.02 2.31
C SER A 44 -7.83 4.93 2.88
N GLY A 45 -7.18 5.70 2.00
CA GLY A 45 -6.06 6.58 2.37
C GLY A 45 -4.79 5.87 2.83
N ARG A 46 -4.57 4.60 2.45
CA ARG A 46 -3.30 3.87 2.63
C ARG A 46 -2.87 3.31 1.28
N PHE A 47 -1.98 4.02 0.61
CA PHE A 47 -1.50 3.74 -0.74
C PHE A 47 -2.64 3.36 -1.70
N GLN A 48 -3.74 4.10 -1.60
CA GLN A 48 -4.94 3.85 -2.37
C GLN A 48 -4.74 4.38 -3.79
N TYR A 49 -4.74 3.50 -4.79
CA TYR A 49 -4.56 3.89 -6.18
C TYR A 49 -5.92 4.10 -6.87
N ILE A 50 -6.01 5.14 -7.69
CA ILE A 50 -7.19 5.51 -8.47
C ILE A 50 -6.71 5.82 -9.88
N VAL A 51 -7.31 5.19 -10.89
CA VAL A 51 -6.95 5.42 -12.30
C VAL A 51 -8.08 6.17 -12.99
N SER A 52 -7.77 7.30 -13.62
CA SER A 52 -8.73 8.05 -14.41
C SER A 52 -8.95 7.43 -15.80
N GLU A 53 -10.03 7.81 -16.48
CA GLU A 53 -10.28 7.39 -17.87
C GLU A 53 -9.15 7.79 -18.84
N GLY A 54 -8.40 8.86 -18.50
CA GLY A 54 -7.22 9.32 -19.25
C GLY A 54 -5.91 8.62 -18.87
N ASN A 55 -5.95 7.51 -18.12
CA ASN A 55 -4.80 6.77 -17.61
C ASN A 55 -3.88 7.58 -16.68
N ILE A 56 -4.42 8.58 -15.97
CA ILE A 56 -3.70 9.25 -14.89
C ILE A 56 -3.90 8.44 -13.61
N THR A 57 -2.79 8.02 -13.01
CA THR A 57 -2.82 7.33 -11.72
C THR A 57 -2.67 8.34 -10.59
N ALA A 58 -3.66 8.41 -9.71
CA ALA A 58 -3.59 9.12 -8.45
C ALA A 58 -3.37 8.13 -7.30
N ILE A 59 -2.53 8.51 -6.33
CA ILE A 59 -2.27 7.72 -5.12
C ILE A 59 -2.63 8.58 -3.92
N VAL A 60 -3.53 8.09 -3.08
CA VAL A 60 -3.96 8.75 -1.85
C VAL A 60 -3.36 8.03 -0.65
N ASP A 61 -2.56 8.75 0.13
CA ASP A 61 -1.91 8.21 1.33
C ASP A 61 -1.99 9.21 2.50
N TYR A 62 -2.04 8.67 3.72
CA TYR A 62 -2.12 9.42 4.98
C TYR A 62 -0.74 9.77 5.57
N ALA A 63 0.35 9.45 4.87
CA ALA A 63 1.70 9.78 5.27
C ALA A 63 1.81 11.27 5.66
N HIS A 64 2.02 11.52 6.96
CA HIS A 64 2.16 12.84 7.55
C HIS A 64 3.50 13.03 8.26
N THR A 65 4.29 11.96 8.40
CA THR A 65 5.67 12.04 8.89
C THR A 65 6.66 12.04 7.71
N PRO A 66 7.85 12.65 7.83
CA PRO A 66 8.86 12.65 6.78
C PRO A 66 9.23 11.25 6.27
N ASP A 67 9.41 10.28 7.18
CA ASP A 67 9.76 8.89 6.83
C ASP A 67 8.65 8.19 6.02
N ALA A 68 7.39 8.30 6.48
CA ALA A 68 6.25 7.75 5.74
C ALA A 68 6.13 8.35 4.33
N LEU A 69 6.32 9.68 4.18
CA LEU A 69 6.26 10.33 2.88
C LEU A 69 7.37 9.84 1.94
N ASP A 70 8.60 9.71 2.45
CA ASP A 70 9.74 9.19 1.70
C ASP A 70 9.50 7.74 1.25
N ASN A 71 8.95 6.88 2.12
CA ASN A 71 8.59 5.51 1.79
C ASN A 71 7.52 5.43 0.69
N VAL A 72 6.51 6.31 0.72
CA VAL A 72 5.49 6.40 -0.34
C VAL A 72 6.14 6.81 -1.67
N LEU A 73 6.95 7.88 -1.68
CA LEU A 73 7.59 8.39 -2.89
C LEU A 73 8.59 7.39 -3.48
N LYS A 74 9.35 6.66 -2.65
CA LYS A 74 10.23 5.57 -3.09
C LYS A 74 9.42 4.46 -3.76
N THR A 75 8.36 4.00 -3.12
CA THR A 75 7.47 2.98 -3.69
C THR A 75 6.91 3.40 -5.05
N ILE A 76 6.49 4.66 -5.19
CA ILE A 76 6.02 5.21 -6.48
C ILE A 76 7.14 5.22 -7.53
N ASN A 77 8.37 5.58 -7.14
CA ASN A 77 9.51 5.60 -8.05
C ASN A 77 9.97 4.20 -8.48
N ASP A 78 9.72 3.18 -7.67
CA ASP A 78 10.04 1.78 -7.99
C ASP A 78 9.05 1.18 -8.99
N ILE A 79 7.78 1.60 -8.96
CA ILE A 79 6.72 1.05 -9.83
C ILE A 79 6.54 1.81 -11.15
N ARG A 80 6.85 3.12 -11.19
CA ARG A 80 6.64 3.93 -12.40
C ARG A 80 7.73 3.68 -13.44
N THR A 81 7.41 3.83 -14.73
CA THR A 81 8.43 3.64 -15.79
C THR A 81 9.39 4.82 -15.91
N LYS A 82 9.11 5.91 -15.18
CA LYS A 82 9.85 7.19 -15.17
C LYS A 82 9.65 8.01 -16.45
N ASN A 83 8.66 7.64 -17.27
CA ASN A 83 8.21 8.46 -18.41
C ASN A 83 7.06 9.39 -18.00
N GLU A 84 6.51 9.21 -16.81
CA GLU A 84 5.43 9.97 -16.23
C GLU A 84 5.95 11.10 -15.34
N GLN A 85 5.21 12.20 -15.26
CA GLN A 85 5.45 13.23 -14.26
C GLN A 85 4.89 12.79 -12.90
N LEU A 86 5.71 12.89 -11.85
CA LEU A 86 5.28 12.67 -10.47
C LEU A 86 4.98 14.02 -9.82
N ILE A 87 3.70 14.26 -9.54
CA ILE A 87 3.23 15.46 -8.84
C ILE A 87 2.85 15.05 -7.42
N THR A 88 3.43 15.71 -6.42
CA THR A 88 3.16 15.43 -5.00
C THR A 88 2.44 16.61 -4.37
N VAL A 89 1.31 16.34 -3.72
CA VAL A 89 0.56 17.32 -2.93
C VAL A 89 0.55 16.82 -1.49
N VAL A 90 1.15 17.58 -0.59
CA VAL A 90 1.21 17.27 0.85
C VAL A 90 0.91 18.53 1.66
N GLY A 91 0.37 18.34 2.86
CA GLY A 91 0.15 19.41 3.84
C GLY A 91 0.69 18.99 5.20
N CYS A 92 0.90 19.97 6.08
CA CYS A 92 1.32 19.75 7.47
C CYS A 92 0.25 20.28 8.43
N GLY A 93 0.00 19.55 9.51
CA GLY A 93 -0.90 20.01 10.56
C GLY A 93 -0.28 21.16 11.35
N GLY A 94 -1.01 22.26 11.54
CA GLY A 94 -0.57 23.33 12.44
C GLY A 94 -0.59 22.87 13.91
N ASN A 95 0.42 23.25 14.70
CA ASN A 95 0.54 22.93 16.13
C ASN A 95 0.52 21.43 16.48
N ARG A 96 0.95 20.57 15.56
CA ARG A 96 1.21 19.15 15.77
C ARG A 96 2.46 18.76 14.97
N ASP A 97 3.09 17.65 15.36
CA ASP A 97 4.26 17.08 14.68
C ASP A 97 4.02 16.89 13.17
#